data_AF-A0A958AVC7-F1
#
_entry.id   AF-A0A958AVC7-F1
#
_cell.length_a   1.000
_cell.length_b   1.000
_cell.length_c   1.000
_cell.angle_alpha   90.00
_cell.angle_beta   90.00
_cell.angle_gamma   90.00
#
_symmetry.space_group_name_H-M   'P 1'
#
loop_
_entity.id
_entity.type
_entity.pdbx_description
1 polymer ?
#
loop_
_entity_poly.entity_id
_entity_poly.type
_entity_poly.pdbx_seq_one_letter_code
_entity_poly.pdbx_strand_id
1 'polypeptide(L)'
;MNAITTITEQLQHEIQALDKPNTASIRAIRRQYTHRLKQADPVFIFELANVLISVYAQHWLAYEFVRYHKTTFQRVDEAQLEALGQGINSWETVDAFARILAGPAWLKGYVSDDLIWRWARSDNLWWRRAALVSTVALNVRSQGGTGDVARTLAICRLLVDDTEDMVEKALSWALRELVVHDPEAVSTFLSEHEADLSARVKREVKNKLDTGLKSPKKSVDTKL
;
A
#
# COMPACT_ATOMS: atom_id res chain seq x y z
N MET A 1 -11.06 12.42 -31.35
CA MET A 1 -10.36 12.26 -30.06
C MET A 1 -11.27 11.47 -29.14
N ASN A 2 -10.82 10.37 -28.54
CA ASN A 2 -11.63 9.63 -27.55
C ASN A 2 -11.76 10.50 -26.28
N ALA A 3 -12.93 10.48 -25.63
CA ALA A 3 -13.22 11.26 -24.43
C ALA A 3 -12.17 11.08 -23.32
N ILE A 4 -11.60 9.88 -23.20
CA ILE A 4 -10.51 9.58 -22.25
C ILE A 4 -9.28 10.41 -22.56
N THR A 5 -8.81 10.39 -23.81
CA THR A 5 -7.65 11.15 -24.28
C THR A 5 -7.82 12.64 -23.95
N THR A 6 -8.99 13.20 -24.27
CA THR A 6 -9.29 14.61 -23.98
C THR A 6 -9.23 14.92 -22.48
N ILE A 7 -9.81 14.06 -21.63
CA ILE A 7 -9.79 14.27 -20.18
C ILE A 7 -8.38 14.13 -19.62
N THR A 8 -7.60 13.15 -20.07
CA THR A 8 -6.24 12.93 -19.59
C THR A 8 -5.30 14.06 -20.04
N GLU A 9 -5.42 14.53 -21.28
CA GLU A 9 -4.64 15.68 -21.77
C GLU A 9 -4.97 16.96 -21.00
N GLN A 10 -6.25 17.23 -20.74
CA GLN A 10 -6.66 18.38 -19.93
C GLN A 10 -6.10 18.30 -18.51
N LEU A 11 -6.20 17.12 -17.88
CA LEU A 11 -5.65 16.87 -16.56
C LEU A 11 -4.14 17.11 -16.52
N GLN A 12 -3.41 16.61 -17.53
CA GLN A 12 -1.96 16.83 -17.61
C GLN A 12 -1.60 18.29 -17.81
N HIS A 13 -2.31 18.99 -18.69
CA HIS A 13 -2.09 20.41 -18.92
C HIS A 13 -2.28 21.22 -17.63
N GLU A 14 -3.34 20.95 -16.87
CA GLU A 14 -3.58 21.61 -15.58
C GLU A 14 -2.49 21.30 -14.55
N ILE A 15 -2.00 20.05 -14.49
CA ILE A 15 -0.89 19.68 -13.59
C ILE A 15 0.41 20.38 -13.99
N GLN A 16 0.72 20.45 -15.29
CA GLN A 16 1.91 21.11 -15.81
C GLN A 16 1.87 22.63 -15.64
N ALA A 17 0.68 23.22 -15.60
CA ALA A 17 0.46 24.64 -15.36
C ALA A 17 0.57 25.04 -13.88
N LEU A 18 0.79 24.10 -12.96
CA LEU A 18 0.96 24.43 -11.53
C LEU A 18 2.31 25.12 -11.29
N ASP A 19 2.28 26.29 -10.65
CA ASP A 19 3.49 26.99 -10.20
C ASP A 19 4.36 26.13 -9.25
N LYS A 20 3.71 25.28 -8.45
CA LYS A 20 4.35 24.40 -7.46
C LYS A 20 3.71 23.01 -7.48
N PRO A 21 4.14 22.10 -8.38
CA PRO A 21 3.56 20.76 -8.50
C PRO A 21 4.01 19.88 -7.32
N ASN A 22 3.22 19.89 -6.25
CA ASN A 22 3.40 19.01 -5.09
C ASN A 22 2.14 18.17 -4.83
N THR A 23 2.24 17.18 -3.94
CA THR A 23 1.12 16.26 -3.63
C THR A 23 -0.18 16.99 -3.29
N ALA A 24 -0.13 18.09 -2.54
CA ALA A 24 -1.35 18.82 -2.15
C ALA A 24 -2.01 19.50 -3.36
N SER A 25 -1.23 20.17 -4.21
CA SER A 25 -1.73 20.82 -5.42
C SER A 25 -2.29 19.81 -6.43
N ILE A 26 -1.62 18.69 -6.66
CA ILE A 26 -2.09 17.64 -7.57
C ILE A 26 -3.37 16.99 -7.03
N ARG A 27 -3.47 16.76 -5.71
CA ARG A 27 -4.72 16.29 -5.08
C ARG A 27 -5.87 17.27 -5.26
N ALA A 28 -5.62 18.58 -5.27
CA ALA A 28 -6.66 19.57 -5.49
C ALA A 28 -7.27 19.42 -6.89
N ILE A 29 -6.43 19.31 -7.93
CA ILE A 29 -6.87 19.03 -9.30
C ILE A 29 -7.61 17.69 -9.36
N ARG A 30 -7.01 16.61 -8.83
CA ARG A 30 -7.64 15.29 -8.82
C ARG A 30 -9.04 15.31 -8.21
N ARG A 31 -9.25 16.01 -7.09
CA ARG A 31 -10.57 16.14 -6.44
C ARG A 31 -11.59 16.84 -7.33
N GLN A 32 -11.19 17.89 -8.06
CA GLN A 32 -12.06 18.55 -9.03
C GLN A 32 -12.49 17.56 -10.13
N TYR A 33 -11.56 16.78 -10.66
CA TYR A 33 -11.86 15.76 -11.66
C TYR A 33 -12.71 14.61 -11.10
N THR A 34 -12.45 14.14 -9.88
CA THR A 34 -13.31 13.14 -9.21
C THR A 34 -14.73 13.67 -9.04
N HIS A 35 -14.92 14.96 -8.73
CA HIS A 35 -16.24 15.57 -8.66
C HIS A 35 -16.91 15.64 -10.03
N ARG A 36 -16.19 16.10 -11.05
CA ARG A 36 -16.67 16.18 -12.45
C ARG A 36 -17.07 14.80 -13.00
N LEU A 37 -16.32 13.77 -12.64
CA LEU A 37 -16.51 12.39 -13.07
C LEU A 37 -17.37 11.56 -12.11
N LYS A 38 -18.06 12.18 -11.14
CA LYS A 38 -18.81 11.46 -10.08
C LYS A 38 -19.82 10.43 -10.60
N GLN A 39 -20.38 10.67 -11.79
CA GLN A 39 -21.36 9.79 -12.44
C GLN A 39 -20.78 9.03 -13.64
N ALA A 40 -19.46 9.08 -13.83
CA ALA A 40 -18.82 8.34 -14.90
C ALA A 40 -18.94 6.83 -14.67
N ASP A 41 -19.02 6.09 -15.77
CA ASP A 41 -19.03 4.63 -15.72
C ASP A 41 -17.73 4.10 -15.09
N PRO A 42 -17.77 3.05 -14.25
CA PRO A 42 -16.57 2.44 -13.71
C PRO A 42 -15.52 2.04 -14.73
N VAL A 43 -15.93 1.54 -15.91
CA VAL A 43 -15.04 1.18 -17.02
C VAL A 43 -14.26 2.41 -17.48
N PHE A 44 -14.93 3.56 -17.63
CA PHE A 44 -14.27 4.82 -17.99
C PHE A 44 -13.18 5.21 -16.98
N ILE A 45 -13.43 5.06 -15.68
CA ILE A 45 -12.45 5.38 -14.63
C ILE A 45 -11.25 4.43 -14.67
N PHE A 46 -11.47 3.14 -14.94
CA PHE A 46 -10.37 2.19 -15.11
C PHE A 46 -9.55 2.48 -16.37
N GLU A 47 -10.18 2.79 -17.49
CA GLU A 47 -9.46 3.17 -18.71
C GLU A 47 -8.66 4.47 -18.52
N LEU A 48 -9.23 5.47 -17.83
CA LEU A 48 -8.50 6.67 -17.44
C LEU A 48 -7.28 6.33 -16.57
N ALA A 49 -7.44 5.45 -15.57
CA ALA A 49 -6.33 5.01 -14.72
C ALA A 49 -5.24 4.28 -15.53
N ASN A 50 -5.62 3.42 -16.46
CA ASN A 50 -4.69 2.72 -17.35
C ASN A 50 -3.91 3.68 -18.26
N VAL A 51 -4.55 4.73 -18.78
CA VAL A 51 -3.86 5.77 -19.56
C VAL A 51 -2.89 6.55 -18.68
N LEU A 52 -3.30 6.93 -17.46
CA LEU A 52 -2.40 7.59 -16.51
C LEU A 52 -1.14 6.76 -16.19
N ILE A 53 -1.28 5.45 -16.07
CA ILE A 53 -0.16 4.52 -15.85
C ILE A 53 0.70 4.40 -17.11
N SER A 54 0.11 3.97 -18.23
CA SER A 54 0.85 3.55 -19.42
C SER A 54 1.44 4.70 -20.24
N VAL A 55 0.77 5.86 -20.28
CA VAL A 55 1.20 7.00 -21.10
C VAL A 55 2.00 8.00 -20.27
N TYR A 56 1.61 8.22 -19.01
CA TYR A 56 2.17 9.29 -18.18
C TYR A 56 3.01 8.80 -17.00
N ALA A 57 3.10 7.48 -16.76
CA ALA A 57 3.77 6.86 -15.61
C ALA A 57 3.23 7.33 -14.23
N GLN A 58 2.00 7.86 -14.18
CA GLN A 58 1.38 8.45 -12.99
C GLN A 58 0.57 7.45 -12.16
N HIS A 59 1.23 6.37 -11.71
CA HIS A 59 0.62 5.28 -10.93
C HIS A 59 -0.15 5.78 -9.71
N TRP A 60 0.47 6.63 -8.89
CA TRP A 60 -0.16 7.16 -7.69
C TRP A 60 -1.47 7.91 -7.98
N LEU A 61 -1.49 8.71 -9.07
CA LEU A 61 -2.68 9.47 -9.44
C LEU A 61 -3.79 8.56 -9.97
N ALA A 62 -3.42 7.57 -10.79
CA ALA A 62 -4.33 6.54 -11.28
C ALA A 62 -5.01 5.80 -10.12
N TYR A 63 -4.23 5.40 -9.11
CA TYR A 63 -4.72 4.73 -7.92
C TYR A 63 -5.68 5.61 -7.11
N GLU A 64 -5.38 6.91 -6.97
CA GLU A 64 -6.31 7.83 -6.29
C GLU A 64 -7.63 8.01 -7.07
N PHE A 65 -7.61 8.04 -8.40
CA PHE A 65 -8.84 8.12 -9.19
C PHE A 65 -9.76 6.91 -8.95
N VAL A 66 -9.19 5.70 -8.98
CA VAL A 66 -9.95 4.47 -8.70
C VAL A 66 -10.43 4.48 -7.24
N ARG A 67 -9.54 4.73 -6.27
CA ARG A 67 -9.85 4.65 -4.82
C ARG A 67 -10.94 5.62 -4.37
N TYR A 68 -10.97 6.82 -4.96
CA TYR A 68 -11.86 7.89 -4.52
C TYR A 68 -13.07 8.10 -5.43
N HIS A 69 -13.18 7.35 -6.54
CA HIS A 69 -14.43 7.20 -7.25
C HIS A 69 -15.25 6.06 -6.63
N LYS A 70 -16.28 6.41 -5.83
CA LYS A 70 -17.02 5.46 -4.97
C LYS A 70 -17.51 4.23 -5.74
N THR A 71 -18.20 4.41 -6.86
CA THR A 71 -18.79 3.31 -7.63
C THR A 71 -17.72 2.41 -8.25
N THR A 72 -16.61 2.98 -8.73
CA THR A 72 -15.49 2.19 -9.27
C THR A 72 -14.83 1.38 -8.18
N PHE A 73 -14.49 2.02 -7.06
CA PHE A 73 -13.80 1.33 -5.97
C PHE A 73 -14.64 0.19 -5.37
N GLN A 74 -15.96 0.36 -5.27
CA GLN A 74 -16.88 -0.69 -4.79
C GLN A 74 -17.00 -1.89 -5.73
N ARG A 75 -16.60 -1.72 -6.99
CA ARG A 75 -16.70 -2.74 -8.05
C ARG A 75 -15.35 -3.27 -8.49
N VAL A 76 -14.27 -2.87 -7.81
CA VAL A 76 -12.94 -3.39 -8.13
C VAL A 76 -12.92 -4.89 -7.85
N ASP A 77 -12.49 -5.67 -8.84
CA ASP A 77 -12.26 -7.10 -8.71
C ASP A 77 -10.76 -7.42 -8.71
N GLU A 78 -10.42 -8.70 -8.49
CA GLU A 78 -9.04 -9.16 -8.41
C GLU A 78 -8.28 -8.94 -9.73
N ALA A 79 -8.92 -9.15 -10.88
CA ALA A 79 -8.29 -9.02 -12.19
C ALA A 79 -7.97 -7.55 -12.51
N GLN A 80 -8.89 -6.64 -12.21
CA GLN A 80 -8.69 -5.19 -12.36
C GLN A 80 -7.59 -4.70 -11.41
N LEU A 81 -7.58 -5.20 -10.17
CA LEU A 81 -6.57 -4.82 -9.20
C LEU A 81 -5.18 -5.32 -9.64
N GLU A 82 -5.06 -6.55 -10.10
CA GLU A 82 -3.80 -7.09 -10.64
C GLU A 82 -3.36 -6.35 -11.90
N ALA A 83 -4.29 -6.00 -12.80
CA ALA A 83 -4.00 -5.21 -14.00
C ALA A 83 -3.41 -3.83 -13.65
N LEU A 84 -3.96 -3.15 -12.64
CA LEU A 84 -3.42 -1.86 -12.15
C LEU A 84 -2.05 -2.02 -11.47
N GLY A 85 -1.74 -3.20 -10.94
CA GLY A 85 -0.45 -3.50 -10.33
C GLY A 85 0.61 -4.02 -11.31
N GLN A 86 0.26 -4.28 -12.57
CA GLN A 86 1.22 -4.73 -13.57
C GLN A 86 2.30 -3.67 -13.82
N GLY A 87 3.55 -4.12 -13.95
CA GLY A 87 4.69 -3.24 -14.22
C GLY A 87 5.25 -2.48 -13.01
N ILE A 88 4.66 -2.64 -11.82
CA ILE A 88 5.24 -2.11 -10.57
C ILE A 88 6.66 -2.65 -10.39
N ASN A 89 7.61 -1.74 -10.21
CA ASN A 89 9.04 -2.06 -10.17
C ASN A 89 9.85 -1.21 -9.19
N SER A 90 9.17 -0.48 -8.29
CA SER A 90 9.83 0.37 -7.30
C SER A 90 9.08 0.37 -5.96
N TRP A 91 9.80 0.70 -4.88
CA TRP A 91 9.21 0.81 -3.54
C TRP A 91 8.11 1.88 -3.47
N GLU A 92 8.22 2.95 -4.26
CA GLU A 92 7.24 4.03 -4.30
C GLU A 92 5.93 3.58 -4.94
N THR A 93 6.04 2.89 -6.08
CA THR A 93 4.87 2.44 -6.86
C THR A 93 4.14 1.29 -6.17
N VAL A 94 4.88 0.33 -5.59
CA VAL A 94 4.28 -0.79 -4.83
C VAL A 94 3.61 -0.33 -3.55
N ASP A 95 4.21 0.60 -2.81
CA ASP A 95 3.64 1.10 -1.56
C ASP A 95 2.39 1.94 -1.84
N ALA A 96 2.40 2.73 -2.92
CA ALA A 96 1.22 3.46 -3.37
C ALA A 96 0.11 2.49 -3.77
N PHE A 97 0.41 1.46 -4.56
CA PHE A 97 -0.57 0.45 -4.97
C PHE A 97 -1.20 -0.25 -3.76
N ALA A 98 -0.36 -0.80 -2.88
CA ALA A 98 -0.81 -1.57 -1.73
C ALA A 98 -1.61 -0.71 -0.74
N ARG A 99 -1.19 0.54 -0.48
CA ARG A 99 -1.88 1.39 0.50
C ARG A 99 -3.09 2.14 -0.03
N ILE A 100 -3.11 2.50 -1.32
CA ILE A 100 -4.20 3.27 -1.91
C ILE A 100 -5.29 2.34 -2.43
N LEU A 101 -4.93 1.19 -3.00
CA LEU A 101 -5.87 0.26 -3.63
C LEU A 101 -5.97 -1.07 -2.90
N ALA A 102 -4.91 -1.89 -2.93
CA ALA A 102 -5.05 -3.30 -2.62
C ALA A 102 -5.43 -3.57 -1.16
N GLY A 103 -4.71 -2.99 -0.21
CA GLY A 103 -5.03 -3.06 1.21
C GLY A 103 -6.43 -2.54 1.54
N PRO A 104 -6.84 -1.34 1.07
CA PRO A 104 -8.21 -0.87 1.25
C PRO A 104 -9.28 -1.76 0.61
N ALA A 105 -9.04 -2.34 -0.56
CA ALA A 105 -9.97 -3.26 -1.22
C ALA A 105 -10.10 -4.56 -0.41
N TRP A 106 -8.98 -5.09 0.07
CA TRP A 106 -8.93 -6.27 0.93
C TRP A 106 -9.62 -6.04 2.28
N LEU A 107 -9.38 -4.89 2.92
CA LEU A 107 -10.07 -4.48 4.14
C LEU A 107 -11.59 -4.42 3.97
N LYS A 108 -12.07 -4.02 2.78
CA LYS A 108 -13.50 -3.95 2.46
C LYS A 108 -14.10 -5.28 2.01
N GLY A 109 -13.30 -6.33 1.88
CA GLY A 109 -13.74 -7.63 1.38
C GLY A 109 -14.12 -7.62 -0.10
N TYR A 110 -13.59 -6.68 -0.88
CA TYR A 110 -13.79 -6.64 -2.34
C TYR A 110 -12.91 -7.66 -3.07
N VAL A 111 -11.82 -8.08 -2.44
CA VAL A 111 -10.91 -9.12 -2.91
C VAL A 111 -10.66 -10.13 -1.80
N SER A 112 -10.33 -11.37 -2.18
CA SER A 112 -10.14 -12.48 -1.25
C SER A 112 -8.79 -12.44 -0.53
N ASP A 113 -8.68 -13.21 0.57
CA ASP A 113 -7.40 -13.49 1.21
C ASP A 113 -6.47 -14.27 0.25
N ASP A 114 -7.02 -15.15 -0.59
CA ASP A 114 -6.29 -15.97 -1.56
C ASP A 114 -5.51 -15.12 -2.55
N LEU A 115 -6.05 -13.99 -3.01
CA LEU A 115 -5.33 -13.04 -3.86
C LEU A 115 -4.02 -12.58 -3.22
N ILE A 116 -4.10 -12.13 -1.97
CA ILE A 116 -2.94 -11.58 -1.25
C ILE A 116 -1.95 -12.71 -0.92
N TRP A 117 -2.45 -13.92 -0.62
CA TRP A 117 -1.62 -15.11 -0.43
C TRP A 117 -0.88 -15.53 -1.71
N ARG A 118 -1.49 -15.39 -2.89
CA ARG A 118 -0.83 -15.62 -4.17
C ARG A 118 0.31 -14.64 -4.39
N TRP A 119 0.09 -13.35 -4.07
CA TRP A 119 1.15 -12.34 -4.18
C TRP A 119 2.32 -12.60 -3.23
N ALA A 120 2.04 -13.06 -2.00
CA ALA A 120 3.07 -13.43 -1.03
C ALA A 120 3.94 -14.61 -1.51
N ARG A 121 3.44 -15.47 -2.41
CA ARG A 121 4.18 -16.60 -3.00
C ARG A 121 4.76 -16.31 -4.38
N SER A 122 4.69 -15.08 -4.86
CA SER A 122 5.16 -14.70 -6.20
C SER A 122 6.69 -14.70 -6.29
N ASP A 123 7.25 -15.12 -7.42
CA ASP A 123 8.69 -14.97 -7.69
C ASP A 123 9.12 -13.49 -7.78
N ASN A 124 8.18 -12.59 -8.03
CA ASN A 124 8.44 -11.15 -8.11
C ASN A 124 8.39 -10.50 -6.73
N LEU A 125 9.52 -9.92 -6.30
CA LEU A 125 9.68 -9.28 -4.99
C LEU A 125 8.68 -8.14 -4.75
N TRP A 126 8.21 -7.44 -5.80
CA TRP A 126 7.24 -6.36 -5.69
C TRP A 126 5.84 -6.87 -5.36
N TRP A 127 5.44 -8.03 -5.87
CA TRP A 127 4.18 -8.67 -5.47
C TRP A 127 4.26 -9.18 -4.03
N ARG A 128 5.39 -9.77 -3.62
CA ARG A 128 5.61 -10.17 -2.21
C ARG A 128 5.58 -8.97 -1.26
N ARG A 129 6.24 -7.87 -1.63
CA ARG A 129 6.14 -6.59 -0.90
C ARG A 129 4.71 -6.04 -0.89
N ALA A 130 3.99 -6.10 -2.00
CA ALA A 130 2.59 -5.66 -2.05
C ALA A 130 1.71 -6.44 -1.08
N ALA A 131 1.94 -7.74 -0.92
CA ALA A 131 1.22 -8.56 0.06
C ALA A 131 1.43 -8.05 1.49
N LEU A 132 2.68 -7.83 1.91
CA LEU A 132 3.01 -7.31 3.24
C LEU A 132 2.46 -5.90 3.45
N VAL A 133 2.66 -4.99 2.49
CA VAL A 133 2.23 -3.59 2.63
C VAL A 133 0.70 -3.47 2.61
N SER A 134 -0.02 -4.40 1.97
CA SER A 134 -1.49 -4.43 2.01
C SER A 134 -2.03 -4.64 3.42
N THR A 135 -1.28 -5.35 4.30
CA THR A 135 -1.66 -5.50 5.71
C THR A 135 -1.65 -4.18 6.48
N VAL A 136 -0.91 -3.16 6.03
CA VAL A 136 -0.86 -1.84 6.68
C VAL A 136 -2.25 -1.20 6.70
N ALA A 137 -3.06 -1.38 5.66
CA ALA A 137 -4.42 -0.85 5.63
C ALA A 137 -5.33 -1.51 6.70
N LEU A 138 -5.09 -2.78 7.03
CA LEU A 138 -5.84 -3.51 8.07
C LEU A 138 -5.56 -2.96 9.48
N ASN A 139 -4.36 -2.45 9.70
CA ASN A 139 -3.88 -2.03 11.01
C ASN A 139 -3.91 -0.50 11.21
N VAL A 140 -3.87 0.30 10.15
CA VAL A 140 -3.80 1.77 10.28
C VAL A 140 -5.19 2.40 10.34
N ARG A 141 -5.54 3.00 11.48
CA ARG A 141 -6.84 3.67 11.73
C ARG A 141 -7.20 4.72 10.70
N SER A 142 -6.24 5.53 10.24
CA SER A 142 -6.49 6.56 9.21
C SER A 142 -6.84 5.99 7.83
N GLN A 143 -6.62 4.69 7.60
CA GLN A 143 -7.06 3.95 6.41
C GLN A 143 -8.34 3.14 6.65
N GLY A 144 -8.91 3.21 7.87
CA GLY A 144 -10.09 2.46 8.29
C GLY A 144 -9.79 1.12 8.97
N GLY A 145 -8.50 0.78 9.15
CA GLY A 145 -8.08 -0.44 9.81
C GLY A 145 -8.34 -0.42 11.32
N THR A 146 -8.74 -1.56 11.86
CA THR A 146 -9.03 -1.74 13.29
C THR A 146 -8.09 -2.74 13.96
N GLY A 147 -7.08 -3.24 13.24
CA GLY A 147 -6.23 -4.35 13.67
C GLY A 147 -6.79 -5.68 13.18
N ASP A 148 -6.00 -6.40 12.37
CA ASP A 148 -6.34 -7.77 11.93
C ASP A 148 -5.11 -8.66 12.10
N VAL A 149 -4.99 -9.22 13.30
CA VAL A 149 -3.86 -10.07 13.72
C VAL A 149 -3.78 -11.31 12.84
N ALA A 150 -4.91 -11.97 12.59
CA ALA A 150 -4.95 -13.23 11.86
C ALA A 150 -4.44 -13.08 10.42
N ARG A 151 -4.99 -12.11 9.67
CA ARG A 151 -4.56 -11.89 8.27
C ARG A 151 -3.15 -11.33 8.20
N THR A 152 -2.78 -10.40 9.09
CA THR A 152 -1.43 -9.81 9.07
C THR A 152 -0.36 -10.88 9.32
N LEU A 153 -0.50 -11.68 10.38
CA LEU A 153 0.47 -12.72 10.69
C LEU A 153 0.46 -13.87 9.67
N ALA A 154 -0.67 -14.14 9.01
CA ALA A 154 -0.71 -15.10 7.91
C ALA A 154 0.22 -14.68 6.76
N ILE A 155 0.21 -13.41 6.35
CA ILE A 155 1.15 -12.91 5.33
C ILE A 155 2.58 -12.89 5.86
N CYS A 156 2.81 -12.44 7.09
CA CYS A 156 4.16 -12.41 7.68
C CYS A 156 4.80 -13.80 7.72
N ARG A 157 4.04 -14.86 8.06
CA ARG A 157 4.53 -16.25 8.07
C ARG A 157 4.97 -16.74 6.69
N LEU A 158 4.25 -16.34 5.63
CA LEU A 158 4.59 -16.75 4.26
C LEU A 158 5.88 -16.12 3.72
N LEU A 159 6.37 -15.06 4.39
CA LEU A 159 7.49 -14.23 3.93
C LEU A 159 8.56 -14.06 5.01
N VAL A 160 8.55 -14.92 6.02
CA VAL A 160 9.40 -14.79 7.21
C VAL A 160 10.88 -15.04 6.91
N ASP A 161 11.14 -15.87 5.90
CA ASP A 161 12.44 -16.30 5.40
C ASP A 161 12.86 -15.59 4.10
N ASP A 162 12.11 -14.57 3.66
CA ASP A 162 12.45 -13.80 2.47
C ASP A 162 13.75 -13.00 2.71
N THR A 163 14.68 -13.08 1.75
CA THR A 163 16.01 -12.48 1.85
C THR A 163 16.14 -11.15 1.10
N GLU A 164 15.11 -10.72 0.37
CA GLU A 164 15.11 -9.45 -0.34
C GLU A 164 14.95 -8.28 0.64
N ASP A 165 15.91 -7.35 0.67
CA ASP A 165 15.92 -6.21 1.61
C ASP A 165 14.64 -5.37 1.53
N MET A 166 14.03 -5.24 0.35
CA MET A 166 12.75 -4.55 0.18
C MET A 166 11.57 -5.31 0.78
N VAL A 167 11.59 -6.65 0.79
CA VAL A 167 10.54 -7.46 1.41
C VAL A 167 10.73 -7.46 2.93
N GLU A 168 11.95 -7.64 3.44
CA GLU A 168 12.25 -7.56 4.87
C GLU A 168 11.81 -6.23 5.50
N LYS A 169 12.03 -5.11 4.80
CA LYS A 169 11.57 -3.78 5.24
C LYS A 169 10.05 -3.71 5.35
N ALA A 170 9.33 -4.36 4.44
CA ALA A 170 7.87 -4.43 4.48
C ALA A 170 7.39 -5.35 5.61
N LEU A 171 8.11 -6.45 5.90
CA LEU A 171 7.82 -7.36 7.01
C LEU A 171 7.96 -6.64 8.35
N SER A 172 9.07 -5.93 8.56
CA SER A 172 9.26 -5.05 9.72
C SER A 172 8.14 -4.01 9.83
N TRP A 173 7.70 -3.42 8.72
CA TRP A 173 6.62 -2.44 8.75
C TRP A 173 5.29 -3.07 9.17
N ALA A 174 4.87 -4.18 8.55
CA ALA A 174 3.64 -4.88 8.87
C ALA A 174 3.56 -5.24 10.36
N LEU A 175 4.62 -5.84 10.91
CA LEU A 175 4.68 -6.22 12.33
C LEU A 175 4.61 -4.99 13.24
N ARG A 176 5.30 -3.88 12.92
CA ARG A 176 5.26 -2.66 13.74
C ARG A 176 3.90 -1.96 13.76
N GLU A 177 3.14 -2.03 12.68
CA GLU A 177 1.75 -1.54 12.68
C GLU A 177 0.86 -2.45 13.53
N LEU A 178 1.13 -3.76 13.56
CA LEU A 178 0.38 -4.72 14.35
C LEU A 178 0.64 -4.60 15.87
N VAL A 179 1.86 -4.19 16.28
CA VAL A 179 2.21 -3.98 17.70
C VAL A 179 1.20 -3.06 18.43
N VAL A 180 0.61 -2.10 17.72
CA VAL A 180 -0.36 -1.15 18.31
C VAL A 180 -1.67 -1.84 18.72
N HIS A 181 -1.98 -2.99 18.13
CA HIS A 181 -3.21 -3.74 18.37
C HIS A 181 -2.98 -4.97 19.24
N ASP A 182 -1.89 -5.70 19.00
CA ASP A 182 -1.59 -6.94 19.73
C ASP A 182 -0.07 -7.13 19.88
N PRO A 183 0.55 -6.51 20.91
CA PRO A 183 1.98 -6.66 21.16
C PRO A 183 2.37 -8.08 21.57
N GLU A 184 1.47 -8.85 22.20
CA GLU A 184 1.74 -10.21 22.65
C GLU A 184 1.82 -11.18 21.46
N ALA A 185 0.90 -11.08 20.50
CA ALA A 185 0.95 -11.87 19.28
C ALA A 185 2.21 -11.56 18.45
N VAL A 186 2.63 -10.29 18.39
CA VAL A 186 3.88 -9.91 17.71
C VAL A 186 5.11 -10.46 18.45
N SER A 187 5.14 -10.38 19.78
CA SER A 187 6.24 -10.94 20.59
C SER A 187 6.36 -12.46 20.39
N THR A 188 5.23 -13.16 20.38
CA THR A 188 5.16 -14.62 20.12
C THR A 188 5.65 -14.94 18.71
N PHE A 189 5.21 -14.19 17.69
CA PHE A 189 5.70 -14.37 16.33
C PHE A 189 7.23 -14.19 16.22
N LEU A 190 7.80 -13.20 16.93
CA LEU A 190 9.26 -12.99 16.92
C LEU A 190 10.04 -14.13 17.59
N SER A 191 9.49 -14.75 18.65
CA SER A 191 10.17 -15.87 19.32
C SER A 191 10.08 -17.15 18.50
N GLU A 192 8.93 -17.44 17.91
CA GLU A 192 8.70 -18.61 17.05
C GLU A 192 9.60 -18.61 15.82
N HIS A 193 9.88 -17.43 15.25
CA HIS A 193 10.65 -17.26 14.02
C HIS A 193 12.02 -16.61 14.24
N GLU A 194 12.60 -16.73 15.43
CA GLU A 194 13.85 -16.05 15.78
C GLU A 194 15.02 -16.42 14.83
N ALA A 195 15.07 -17.68 14.40
CA ALA A 195 16.11 -18.21 13.51
C ALA A 195 15.97 -17.72 12.06
N ASP A 196 14.74 -17.53 11.58
CA ASP A 196 14.44 -17.16 10.19
C ASP A 196 14.52 -15.64 9.98
N LEU A 197 14.08 -14.88 10.97
CA LEU A 197 13.98 -13.43 10.86
C LEU A 197 15.35 -12.75 10.81
N SER A 198 15.47 -11.81 9.86
CA SER A 198 16.65 -10.96 9.75
C SER A 198 16.88 -10.11 11.00
N ALA A 199 18.16 -9.82 11.28
CA ALA A 199 18.55 -9.00 12.44
C ALA A 199 17.92 -7.60 12.41
N ARG A 200 17.63 -7.07 11.21
CA ARG A 200 16.94 -5.79 11.03
C ARG A 200 15.51 -5.88 11.56
N VAL A 201 14.74 -6.86 11.10
CA VAL A 201 13.33 -7.03 11.48
C VAL A 201 13.22 -7.18 12.99
N LYS A 202 14.01 -8.10 13.58
CA LYS A 202 14.05 -8.32 15.04
C LYS A 202 14.32 -7.01 15.80
N ARG A 203 15.34 -6.26 15.41
CA ARG A 203 15.70 -4.99 16.08
C ARG A 203 14.61 -3.93 15.96
N GLU A 204 14.09 -3.69 14.75
CA GLU A 204 13.09 -2.63 14.52
C GLU A 204 11.75 -2.93 15.21
N VAL A 205 11.34 -4.20 15.26
CA VAL A 205 10.09 -4.61 15.92
C VAL A 205 10.25 -4.64 17.44
N LYS A 206 11.38 -5.15 17.98
CA LYS A 206 11.67 -5.08 19.43
C LYS A 206 11.71 -3.64 19.93
N ASN A 207 12.38 -2.73 19.22
CA ASN A 207 12.34 -1.29 19.56
C ASN A 207 10.90 -0.75 19.65
N LYS A 208 10.03 -1.17 18.73
CA LYS A 208 8.63 -0.74 18.69
C LYS A 208 7.83 -1.30 19.86
N LEU A 209 8.08 -2.56 20.25
CA LEU A 209 7.50 -3.19 21.44
C LEU A 209 7.95 -2.47 22.72
N ASP A 210 9.25 -2.19 22.85
CA ASP A 210 9.84 -1.68 24.09
C ASP A 210 9.57 -0.18 24.31
N THR A 211 9.56 0.62 23.23
CA THR A 211 9.57 2.08 23.32
C THR A 211 8.40 2.78 22.62
N GLY A 212 7.58 2.02 21.88
CA GLY A 212 6.58 2.58 20.98
C GLY A 212 7.16 3.27 19.73
N LEU A 213 8.48 3.34 19.57
CA LEU A 213 9.18 4.01 18.45
C LEU A 213 9.95 2.99 17.59
N LYS A 214 10.13 3.29 16.29
CA LYS A 214 10.96 2.46 15.39
C LYS A 214 12.45 2.48 15.80
N SER A 215 12.96 3.67 16.10
CA SER A 215 14.34 3.93 16.47
C SER A 215 14.35 4.96 17.61
N PRO A 216 14.35 4.53 18.88
CA PRO A 216 14.49 5.45 20.01
C PRO A 216 15.87 6.13 19.95
N LYS A 217 15.95 7.39 20.39
CA LYS A 217 17.26 8.05 20.60
C LYS A 217 17.98 7.28 21.71
N LYS A 218 19.26 6.95 21.51
CA LYS A 218 20.09 6.42 22.60
C LYS A 218 20.07 7.42 23.76
N SER A 219 19.72 6.97 24.96
CA SER A 219 19.98 7.77 26.16
C SER A 219 21.48 8.03 26.21
N VAL A 220 21.87 9.30 26.28
CA VAL A 220 23.23 9.66 26.66
C VAL A 220 23.29 9.35 28.15
N ASP A 221 23.94 8.25 28.51
CA ASP A 221 24.28 7.97 29.90
C ASP A 221 25.25 9.08 30.35
N THR A 222 24.73 10.11 31.00
CA THR A 222 25.53 11.03 31.79
C THR A 222 26.00 10.25 33.02
N LYS A 223 27.09 9.50 32.87
CA LYS A 223 27.86 9.03 34.01
C LYS A 223 28.43 10.25 34.72
N LEU A 224 27.85 10.58 35.88
CA LEU A 224 28.51 11.37 36.93
C LEU A 224 29.57 10.51 37.62
#